data_AF-A0A2R6QEK1-F1
#
_entry.id   AF-A0A2R6QEK1-F1
#
_cell.length_a   1.000
_cell.length_b   1.000
_cell.length_c   1.000
_cell.angle_alpha   90.00
_cell.angle_beta   90.00
_cell.angle_gamma   90.00
#
_symmetry.space_group_name_H-M   'P 1'
#
loop_
_entity.id
_entity.type
_entity.pdbx_description
1 polymer ?
#
loop_
_entity_poly.entity_id
_entity_poly.type
_entity_poly.pdbx_seq_one_letter_code
_entity_poly.pdbx_strand_id
1 'polypeptide(L)'
;MRHHDQFDILSGSGYVFPDAKSIQPYLEEPRTGPTSRFCADLAERLHCYVTAGYPERLALDESRGPILAKHKDGPVIEEVGANSAILYGPNGTFIGNYRKTNPYETDMTWAKSGLSK
;
A
#
# COMPACT_ATOMS: atom_id res chain seq x y z
N MET A 1 -18.71 -3.01 -23.12
CA MET A 1 -18.28 -1.68 -22.62
C MET A 1 -17.57 -1.93 -21.30
N ARG A 2 -16.24 -1.84 -21.27
CA ARG A 2 -15.43 -2.15 -20.07
C ARG A 2 -15.31 -0.88 -19.24
N HIS A 3 -16.14 -0.74 -18.22
CA HIS A 3 -15.97 0.29 -17.21
C HIS A 3 -14.92 -0.21 -16.20
N HIS A 4 -13.71 0.33 -16.31
CA HIS A 4 -12.68 0.21 -15.29
C HIS A 4 -12.75 1.51 -14.49
N ASP A 5 -13.42 1.47 -13.34
CA ASP A 5 -13.43 2.61 -12.42
C ASP A 5 -12.22 2.46 -11.50
N GLN A 6 -11.19 3.27 -11.74
CA GLN A 6 -10.01 3.36 -10.89
C GLN A 6 -10.32 4.27 -9.70
N PHE A 7 -10.27 3.72 -8.48
CA PHE A 7 -10.44 4.48 -7.24
C PHE A 7 -9.10 4.59 -6.53
N ASP A 8 -8.43 5.75 -6.63
CA ASP A 8 -7.20 6.00 -5.88
C ASP A 8 -7.52 6.36 -4.41
N ILE A 9 -7.69 5.33 -3.56
CA ILE A 9 -8.04 5.49 -2.14
C ILE A 9 -6.89 6.05 -1.27
N LEU A 10 -5.67 6.16 -1.80
CA LEU A 10 -4.56 6.89 -1.13
C LEU A 10 -4.88 8.36 -0.82
N SER A 11 -5.95 8.92 -1.40
CA SER A 11 -6.44 10.26 -1.04
C SER A 11 -7.00 10.34 0.40
N GLY A 12 -7.48 9.23 0.97
CA GLY A 12 -8.16 9.22 2.28
C GLY A 12 -7.25 9.26 3.51
N SER A 13 -6.00 8.78 3.42
CA SER A 13 -5.08 8.68 4.57
C SER A 13 -4.17 9.90 4.77
N GLY A 14 -4.16 10.84 3.81
CA GLY A 14 -3.08 11.83 3.71
C GLY A 14 -1.86 11.24 3.01
N TYR A 15 -1.23 12.02 2.13
CA TYR A 15 -0.19 11.56 1.20
C TYR A 15 1.24 11.70 1.76
N VAL A 16 1.42 12.37 2.91
CA VAL A 16 2.74 12.77 3.41
C VAL A 16 2.88 12.36 4.87
N PHE A 17 3.60 11.27 5.10
CA PHE A 17 3.99 10.79 6.42
C PHE A 17 5.48 11.09 6.63
N PRO A 18 5.85 11.92 7.64
CA PRO A 18 7.25 12.29 7.85
C PRO A 18 8.12 11.11 8.32
N ASP A 19 7.52 10.10 8.96
CA ASP A 19 8.24 8.97 9.53
C ASP A 19 7.35 7.71 9.67
N ALA A 20 8.00 6.58 9.97
CA ALA A 20 7.36 5.30 10.23
C ALA A 20 6.28 5.35 11.34
N LYS A 21 6.51 6.12 12.41
CA LYS A 21 5.58 6.22 13.54
C LYS A 21 4.28 6.89 13.13
N SER A 22 4.35 7.89 12.25
CA SER A 22 3.20 8.64 11.76
C SER A 22 2.29 7.82 10.85
N ILE A 23 2.84 6.91 10.03
CA ILE A 23 2.06 6.04 9.14
C ILE A 23 1.54 4.77 9.86
N GLN A 24 2.20 4.32 10.93
CA GLN A 24 1.93 3.02 11.56
C GLN A 24 0.44 2.73 11.90
N PRO A 25 -0.37 3.71 12.35
CA PRO A 25 -1.79 3.51 12.61
C PRO A 25 -2.64 3.27 11.35
N TYR A 26 -2.15 3.68 10.18
CA TYR A 26 -2.86 3.64 8.91
C TYR A 26 -2.51 2.40 8.09
N LEU A 27 -1.41 1.71 8.39
CA LEU A 27 -1.01 0.48 7.70
C LEU A 27 -2.09 -0.60 7.82
N GLU A 28 -2.55 -1.11 6.68
CA GLU A 28 -3.60 -2.11 6.60
C GLU A 28 -3.05 -3.49 6.27
N GLU A 29 -3.69 -4.52 6.82
CA GLU A 29 -3.40 -5.91 6.46
C GLU A 29 -3.82 -6.20 5.01
N PRO A 30 -2.95 -6.80 4.19
CA PRO A 30 -3.32 -7.24 2.85
C PRO A 30 -4.58 -8.11 2.88
N ARG A 31 -5.49 -7.90 1.93
CA ARG A 31 -6.73 -8.69 1.72
C ARG A 31 -7.79 -8.59 2.81
N THR A 32 -7.45 -8.12 4.01
CA THR A 32 -8.38 -8.09 5.15
C THR A 32 -8.56 -6.71 5.76
N GLY A 33 -7.75 -5.72 5.34
CA GLY A 33 -7.87 -4.33 5.75
C GLY A 33 -9.11 -3.60 5.23
N PRO A 34 -9.43 -2.40 5.77
CA PRO A 34 -10.55 -1.57 5.33
C PRO A 34 -10.64 -1.38 3.81
N THR A 35 -9.53 -1.01 3.17
CA THR A 35 -9.46 -0.77 1.72
C THR A 35 -9.72 -2.07 0.94
N SER A 36 -9.19 -3.19 1.42
CA SER A 36 -9.45 -4.51 0.81
C SER A 36 -10.92 -4.92 0.88
N ARG A 37 -11.57 -4.75 2.03
CA ARG A 37 -13.01 -5.07 2.20
C ARG A 37 -13.89 -4.17 1.36
N PHE A 38 -13.61 -2.87 1.38
CA PHE A 38 -14.34 -1.89 0.57
C PHE A 38 -14.25 -2.23 -0.92
N CYS A 39 -13.05 -2.54 -1.43
CA CYS A 39 -12.87 -2.90 -2.83
C CYS A 39 -13.54 -4.22 -3.20
N ALA A 40 -13.53 -5.23 -2.32
CA ALA A 40 -14.24 -6.49 -2.55
C ALA A 40 -15.75 -6.26 -2.66
N ASP A 41 -16.34 -5.57 -1.67
CA ASP A 41 -17.78 -5.26 -1.62
C ASP A 41 -18.20 -4.40 -2.82
N LEU A 42 -17.40 -3.40 -3.19
CA LEU A 42 -17.69 -2.51 -4.32
C LEU A 42 -17.63 -3.27 -5.65
N ALA A 43 -16.61 -4.13 -5.83
CA ALA A 43 -16.43 -4.92 -7.04
C ALA A 43 -17.59 -5.90 -7.24
N GLU A 44 -18.02 -6.58 -6.18
CA GLU A 44 -19.17 -7.50 -6.21
C GLU A 44 -20.48 -6.76 -6.51
N ARG A 45 -20.73 -5.63 -5.83
CA ARG A 45 -21.97 -4.85 -5.98
C ARG A 45 -22.13 -4.23 -7.37
N LEU A 46 -21.03 -3.79 -7.97
CA LEU A 46 -21.04 -3.12 -9.28
C LEU A 46 -20.67 -4.05 -10.43
N HIS A 47 -20.33 -5.31 -10.14
CA HIS A 47 -19.87 -6.29 -11.12
C HIS A 47 -18.72 -5.77 -12.01
N CYS A 48 -17.74 -5.11 -11.40
CA CYS A 48 -16.63 -4.48 -12.10
C CYS A 48 -15.28 -4.83 -11.46
N TYR A 49 -14.20 -4.49 -12.16
CA TYR A 49 -12.87 -4.55 -11.56
C TYR A 49 -12.64 -3.30 -10.73
N VAL A 50 -12.19 -3.48 -9.49
CA VAL A 50 -11.85 -2.38 -8.58
C VAL A 50 -10.38 -2.47 -8.21
N THR A 51 -9.67 -1.36 -8.36
CA THR A 51 -8.28 -1.21 -7.94
C THR A 51 -8.16 -0.03 -7.00
N ALA A 52 -7.28 -0.15 -5.99
CA ALA A 52 -7.03 0.93 -5.06
C ALA A 52 -5.62 0.88 -4.48
N GLY A 53 -5.02 2.06 -4.32
CA GLY A 53 -3.80 2.24 -3.54
C GLY A 53 -4.08 2.21 -2.04
N TYR A 54 -3.17 1.64 -1.25
CA TYR A 54 -3.25 1.59 0.21
C TYR A 54 -1.87 1.43 0.86
N PRO A 55 -1.69 1.89 2.11
CA PRO A 55 -0.49 1.63 2.89
C PRO A 55 -0.52 0.18 3.41
N GLU A 56 0.24 -0.71 2.78
CA GLU A 56 0.30 -2.12 3.12
C GLU A 56 1.18 -2.36 4.35
N ARG A 57 0.66 -3.12 5.33
CA ARG A 57 1.46 -3.65 6.42
C ARG A 57 2.32 -4.82 5.93
N LEU A 58 3.62 -4.74 6.21
CA LEU A 58 4.55 -5.84 5.94
C LEU A 58 4.39 -6.96 6.96
N ALA A 59 4.65 -8.19 6.54
CA ALA A 59 4.80 -9.30 7.47
C ALA A 59 6.02 -9.05 8.41
N LEU A 60 6.02 -9.66 9.60
CA LEU A 60 7.04 -9.45 10.61
C LEU A 60 8.45 -9.83 10.13
N ASP A 61 8.56 -10.83 9.27
CA ASP A 61 9.82 -11.29 8.65
C ASP A 61 10.26 -10.42 7.45
N GLU A 62 9.34 -9.65 6.87
CA GLU A 62 9.64 -8.71 5.79
C GLU A 62 9.96 -7.30 6.30
N SER A 63 9.48 -6.96 7.49
CA SER A 63 9.75 -5.70 8.17
C SER A 63 11.22 -5.64 8.54
N ARG A 64 11.95 -4.67 7.99
CA ARG A 64 13.35 -4.46 8.35
C ARG A 64 13.39 -3.49 9.51
N GLY A 65 14.13 -3.86 10.56
CA GLY A 65 14.48 -2.92 11.63
C GLY A 65 15.21 -1.70 11.08
N PRO A 66 15.50 -0.69 11.92
CA PRO A 66 16.00 0.61 11.48
C PRO A 66 17.19 0.46 10.52
N ILE A 67 17.01 0.95 9.30
CA ILE A 67 18.05 1.00 8.27
C ILE A 67 18.66 2.41 8.35
N LEU A 68 19.98 2.49 8.53
CA LEU A 68 20.70 3.74 8.35
C LEU A 68 20.52 4.17 6.88
N ALA A 69 20.04 5.39 6.64
CA ALA A 69 20.02 5.95 5.30
C ALA A 69 21.42 5.79 4.64
N LYS A 70 21.46 5.72 3.31
CA LYS A 70 22.68 5.41 2.52
C LYS A 70 23.91 6.32 2.80
N HIS A 71 23.77 7.35 3.63
CA HIS A 71 24.82 8.22 4.13
C HIS A 71 24.97 8.09 5.65
N LYS A 72 26.22 8.05 6.14
CA LYS A 72 26.56 7.86 7.57
C LYS A 72 25.94 8.90 8.53
N ASP A 73 25.51 10.05 8.00
CA ASP A 73 24.86 11.14 8.74
C ASP A 73 23.37 11.33 8.37
N GLY A 74 22.79 10.41 7.60
CA GLY A 74 21.40 10.48 7.16
C GLY A 74 20.42 10.04 8.24
N PRO A 75 19.12 10.39 8.11
CA PRO A 75 18.10 9.97 9.06
C PRO A 75 18.00 8.44 9.10
N VAL A 76 17.71 7.89 10.29
CA VAL A 76 17.35 6.48 10.44
C VAL A 76 15.97 6.30 9.81
N ILE A 77 15.86 5.39 8.85
CA ILE A 77 14.60 5.07 8.18
C ILE A 77 14.16 3.68 8.63
N GLU A 78 12.92 3.55 9.06
CA GLU A 78 12.32 2.26 9.40
C GLU A 78 11.29 1.88 8.34
N GLU A 79 11.55 0.78 7.63
CA GLU A 79 10.65 0.26 6.60
C GLU A 79 9.54 -0.58 7.26
N VAL A 80 8.48 0.11 7.71
CA VAL A 80 7.35 -0.50 8.44
C VAL A 80 6.19 -0.94 7.54
N GLY A 81 6.22 -0.55 6.26
CA GLY A 81 5.12 -0.80 5.32
C GLY A 81 5.57 -0.85 3.86
N ALA A 82 4.60 -0.91 2.95
CA ALA A 82 4.80 -0.69 1.53
C ALA A 82 3.69 0.19 0.95
N ASN A 83 4.02 0.98 -0.09
CA ASN A 83 3.00 1.65 -0.90
C ASN A 83 2.52 0.65 -1.96
N SER A 84 1.25 0.23 -1.85
CA SER A 84 0.72 -0.89 -2.62
C SER A 84 -0.59 -0.57 -3.32
N ALA A 85 -0.92 -1.36 -4.33
CA ALA A 85 -2.20 -1.34 -5.03
C ALA A 85 -2.80 -2.75 -5.09
N ILE A 86 -4.06 -2.88 -4.67
CA ILE A 86 -4.84 -4.12 -4.76
C ILE A 86 -5.72 -4.12 -6.01
N LEU A 87 -6.02 -5.31 -6.53
CA LEU A 87 -6.99 -5.54 -7.60
C LEU A 87 -8.00 -6.62 -7.21
N TYR A 88 -9.28 -6.28 -7.33
CA TYR A 88 -10.43 -7.17 -7.14
C TYR A 88 -11.22 -7.31 -8.44
N GLY A 89 -11.79 -8.49 -8.66
CA GLY A 89 -12.61 -8.81 -9.82
C GLY A 89 -14.11 -8.64 -9.58
N PRO A 90 -14.94 -8.73 -10.64
CA PRO A 90 -16.40 -8.49 -10.61
C PRO A 90 -17.23 -9.30 -9.60
N ASN A 91 -16.67 -10.35 -9.01
CA ASN A 91 -17.33 -11.20 -8.02
C ASN A 91 -16.74 -10.99 -6.61
N GLY A 92 -16.14 -9.82 -6.34
CA GLY A 92 -15.46 -9.54 -5.07
C GLY A 92 -14.20 -10.39 -4.82
N THR A 93 -13.70 -11.09 -5.85
CA THR A 93 -12.56 -12.01 -5.72
C THR A 93 -11.25 -11.23 -5.79
N PHE A 94 -10.34 -11.48 -4.84
CA PHE A 94 -8.98 -10.95 -4.91
C PHE A 94 -8.23 -11.50 -6.12
N ILE A 95 -7.63 -10.62 -6.93
CA ILE A 95 -6.86 -10.98 -8.12
C ILE A 95 -5.36 -10.77 -7.89
N GLY A 96 -4.97 -9.66 -7.26
CA GLY A 96 -3.56 -9.36 -7.09
C GLY A 96 -3.26 -8.17 -6.19
N ASN A 97 -1.99 -8.08 -5.80
CA ASN A 97 -1.42 -6.98 -5.03
C ASN A 97 -0.07 -6.60 -5.67
N TYR A 98 0.13 -5.32 -5.90
CA TYR A 98 1.36 -4.74 -6.45
C TYR A 98 1.97 -3.80 -5.41
N ARG A 99 3.28 -3.95 -5.14
CA ARG A 99 4.06 -3.01 -4.32
C ARG A 99 4.85 -2.08 -5.24
N LYS A 100 4.76 -0.77 -5.00
CA LYS A 100 5.47 0.26 -5.78
C LYS A 100 6.99 -0.01 -5.72
N THR A 101 7.60 -0.14 -6.89
CA THR A 101 9.04 -0.48 -7.00
C THR A 101 9.93 0.76 -6.89
N ASN A 102 9.46 1.92 -7.37
CA ASN A 102 10.19 3.19 -7.35
C ASN A 102 9.45 4.22 -6.47
N PRO A 103 9.67 4.20 -5.13
CA PRO A 103 9.01 5.10 -4.19
C PRO A 103 9.39 6.57 -4.43
N TYR A 104 8.45 7.48 -4.15
CA TYR A 104 8.73 8.91 -4.11
C TYR A 104 9.39 9.29 -2.77
N GLU A 105 9.96 10.49 -2.64
CA GLU A 105 10.63 10.94 -1.40
C GLU A 105 9.77 10.79 -0.15
N THR A 106 8.46 10.98 -0.27
CA THR A 106 7.49 10.83 0.83
C THR A 106 7.20 9.38 1.20
N ASP A 107 7.40 8.43 0.29
CA ASP A 107 7.28 7.00 0.56
C ASP A 107 8.58 6.49 1.22
N MET A 108 9.73 7.09 0.87
CA MET A 108 11.06 6.65 1.36
C MET A 108 11.27 6.81 2.87
N THR A 109 10.39 7.53 3.58
CA THR A 109 10.47 7.70 5.04
C THR A 109 9.91 6.51 5.83
N TRP A 110 9.17 5.60 5.19
CA TRP A 110 8.50 4.49 5.86
C TRP A 110 8.29 3.22 5.02
N ALA A 111 8.33 3.32 3.69
CA ALA A 111 7.93 2.24 2.78
C ALA A 111 9.13 1.48 2.22
N LYS A 112 9.01 0.15 2.22
CA LYS A 112 9.87 -0.77 1.50
C LYS A 112 9.47 -0.81 0.02
N SER A 113 10.47 -0.71 -0.87
CA SER A 113 10.24 -0.91 -2.30
C SER A 113 9.81 -2.34 -2.63
N GLY A 114 8.90 -2.47 -3.60
CA GLY A 114 8.64 -3.73 -4.27
C GLY A 114 9.85 -4.23 -5.06
N LEU A 115 9.95 -5.54 -5.27
CA LEU A 115 10.96 -6.12 -6.15
C LEU A 115 10.64 -5.76 -7.60
N SER A 116 11.62 -5.24 -8.35
CA SER A 116 11.51 -5.18 -9.81
C SER A 116 11.49 -6.61 -10.34
N LYS A 117 10.50 -6.94 -11.15
CA LYS A 117 10.54 -8.13 -12.01
C LYS A 117 11.46 -7.88 -13.20
#